data_AF-A0A2N7TT82-F1
#
_entry.id   AF-A0A2N7TT82-F1
#
_cell.length_a   1.000
_cell.length_b   1.000
_cell.length_c   1.000
_cell.angle_alpha   90.00
_cell.angle_beta   90.00
_cell.angle_gamma   90.00
#
_symmetry.space_group_name_H-M   'P 1'
#
loop_
_entity.id
_entity.type
_entity.pdbx_description
1 polymer ?
#
loop_
_entity_poly.entity_id
_entity_poly.type
_entity_poly.pdbx_seq_one_letter_code
_entity_poly.pdbx_strand_id
1 'polypeptide(L)'
;MRVRGHPSLIVLLVVLLSGGCGSQPPAPSPRDDTPAPEPEAVGEASEVREEASSAPAVDVTWLPPYFHTPEDRAHYYISRLSDRRFTQTYGGVEHPRTWYTAAEQLGQLGELAIPLLFARIETHDPYELMLVLYALQLASQDPAVMAQTGGDALLLGTVLTESTNHENRIHARAWWERHRHRWEPRPGHR
;
A
#
# COMPACT_ATOMS: atom_id res chain seq x y z
N MET A 1 9.20 31.26 -47.59
CA MET A 1 8.78 30.68 -48.90
C MET A 1 9.86 29.70 -49.36
N ARG A 2 9.42 28.54 -49.89
CA ARG A 2 10.18 27.36 -50.40
C ARG A 2 10.76 26.40 -49.35
N VAL A 3 10.75 25.07 -49.51
CA VAL A 3 9.92 24.07 -50.21
C VAL A 3 10.17 22.73 -49.48
N ARG A 4 9.13 21.89 -49.44
CA ARG A 4 9.03 20.49 -48.98
C ARG A 4 10.16 19.53 -49.37
N GLY A 5 10.29 18.46 -48.57
CA GLY A 5 10.76 17.15 -49.02
C GLY A 5 10.54 16.06 -47.95
N HIS A 6 9.43 15.33 -48.02
CA HIS A 6 9.31 13.97 -47.47
C HIS A 6 9.57 12.97 -48.61
N PRO A 7 10.10 11.79 -48.30
CA PRO A 7 9.57 10.54 -48.86
C PRO A 7 9.34 9.49 -47.76
N SER A 8 8.11 8.95 -47.66
CA SER A 8 7.68 7.62 -48.15
C SER A 8 8.22 6.47 -47.30
N LEU A 9 7.42 5.76 -46.48
CA LEU A 9 6.31 4.83 -46.79
C LEU A 9 6.76 3.63 -47.64
N ILE A 10 6.62 2.41 -47.07
CA ILE A 10 6.39 1.05 -47.65
C ILE A 10 6.82 0.05 -46.54
N VAL A 11 5.91 -0.48 -45.72
CA VAL A 11 5.05 -1.69 -45.91
C VAL A 11 5.85 -2.99 -45.99
N LEU A 12 5.66 -3.89 -45.00
CA LEU A 12 5.25 -5.28 -45.29
C LEU A 12 4.65 -5.97 -44.05
N LEU A 13 3.36 -6.27 -44.19
CA LEU A 13 2.58 -7.21 -43.38
C LEU A 13 2.81 -8.63 -43.94
N VAL A 14 3.16 -9.60 -43.10
CA VAL A 14 3.03 -11.03 -43.45
C VAL A 14 2.34 -11.75 -42.30
N VAL A 15 1.11 -12.16 -42.57
CA VAL A 15 0.31 -13.11 -41.78
C VAL A 15 0.69 -14.52 -42.26
N LEU A 16 1.03 -15.41 -41.33
CA LEU A 16 1.01 -16.85 -41.56
C LEU A 16 0.20 -17.51 -40.44
N LEU A 17 -1.06 -17.81 -40.77
CA LEU A 17 -1.87 -18.82 -40.10
C LEU A 17 -1.33 -20.20 -40.50
N SER A 18 -1.03 -21.05 -39.53
CA SER A 18 -0.87 -22.49 -39.74
C SER A 18 -1.45 -23.20 -38.53
N GLY A 19 -2.51 -23.97 -38.79
CA GLY A 19 -3.24 -24.73 -37.77
C GLY A 19 -2.47 -25.92 -37.24
N GLY A 20 -2.90 -26.38 -36.07
CA GLY A 20 -2.47 -27.61 -35.43
C GLY A 20 -3.45 -27.99 -34.34
N CYS A 21 -4.54 -28.67 -34.73
CA CYS A 21 -5.38 -29.44 -33.82
C CYS A 21 -4.56 -30.60 -33.26
N GLY A 22 -4.53 -30.74 -31.94
CA GLY A 22 -3.92 -31.87 -31.25
C GLY A 22 -4.50 -32.00 -29.85
N SER A 23 -5.66 -32.64 -29.76
CA SER A 23 -6.32 -33.01 -28.50
C SER A 23 -5.73 -34.33 -27.98
N GLN A 24 -5.29 -34.37 -26.73
CA GLN A 24 -5.21 -35.62 -25.96
C GLN A 24 -5.38 -35.28 -24.46
N PRO A 25 -6.58 -35.47 -23.88
CA PRO A 25 -6.74 -35.40 -22.44
C PRO A 25 -6.16 -36.66 -21.77
N PRO A 26 -5.46 -36.55 -20.62
CA PRO A 26 -5.06 -37.69 -19.83
C PRO A 26 -6.28 -38.40 -19.24
N ALA A 27 -6.22 -39.73 -19.23
CA ALA A 27 -7.28 -40.62 -18.74
C ALA A 27 -7.58 -40.40 -17.23
N PRO A 28 -8.85 -40.47 -16.81
CA PRO A 28 -9.20 -40.49 -15.38
C PRO A 28 -8.86 -41.86 -14.77
N SER A 29 -8.12 -41.86 -13.67
CA SER A 29 -7.88 -43.05 -12.85
C SER A 29 -9.21 -43.60 -12.28
N PRO A 30 -9.37 -44.93 -12.16
CA PRO A 30 -10.56 -45.54 -11.57
C PRO A 30 -10.75 -45.12 -10.11
N ARG A 31 -11.99 -44.85 -9.76
CA ARG A 31 -12.45 -44.65 -8.37
C ARG A 31 -12.43 -46.01 -7.68
N ASP A 32 -11.69 -46.13 -6.58
CA ASP A 32 -11.95 -47.17 -5.60
C ASP A 32 -13.15 -46.73 -4.75
N ASP A 33 -14.27 -47.41 -4.98
CA ASP A 33 -15.46 -47.37 -4.14
C ASP A 33 -15.17 -48.16 -2.84
N THR A 34 -15.19 -47.48 -1.70
CA THR A 34 -15.38 -48.13 -0.39
C THR A 34 -16.38 -47.30 0.42
N PRO A 35 -17.51 -47.88 0.87
CA PRO A 35 -18.53 -47.12 1.60
C PRO A 35 -18.30 -47.12 3.14
N ALA A 36 -18.44 -45.92 3.73
CA ALA A 36 -19.02 -45.52 5.05
C ALA A 36 -18.46 -46.16 6.36
N PRO A 37 -18.39 -45.43 7.51
CA PRO A 37 -19.51 -44.66 8.07
C PRO A 37 -19.21 -43.28 8.69
N GLU A 38 -20.26 -42.44 8.70
CA GLU A 38 -20.46 -41.31 9.63
C GLU A 38 -20.44 -41.77 11.10
N PRO A 39 -20.09 -40.85 12.01
CA PRO A 39 -20.84 -40.70 13.24
C PRO A 39 -21.44 -39.28 13.35
N GLU A 40 -22.71 -39.29 13.70
CA GLU A 40 -23.55 -38.14 14.02
C GLU A 40 -22.99 -37.29 15.18
N ALA A 41 -23.26 -35.98 15.05
CA ALA A 41 -23.67 -35.03 16.08
C ALA A 41 -22.98 -35.03 17.47
N VAL A 42 -22.41 -33.87 17.81
CA VAL A 42 -22.87 -32.91 18.84
C VAL A 42 -21.64 -32.12 19.31
N GLY A 43 -21.67 -30.81 19.07
CA GLY A 43 -20.71 -29.87 19.62
C GLY A 43 -21.23 -28.47 19.36
N GLU A 44 -21.97 -27.96 20.34
CA GLU A 44 -22.55 -26.63 20.36
C GLU A 44 -21.63 -25.59 19.72
N ALA A 45 -22.15 -24.89 18.72
CA ALA A 45 -21.61 -23.62 18.31
C ALA A 45 -21.60 -22.73 19.56
N SER A 46 -20.44 -22.60 20.19
CA SER A 46 -20.16 -21.52 21.10
C SER A 46 -20.41 -20.25 20.30
N GLU A 47 -21.55 -19.61 20.55
CA GLU A 47 -21.72 -18.18 20.32
C GLU A 47 -20.57 -17.51 21.05
N VAL A 48 -19.49 -17.23 20.32
CA VAL A 48 -18.55 -16.20 20.70
C VAL A 48 -19.41 -14.94 20.67
N ARG A 49 -19.95 -14.62 21.85
CA ARG A 49 -20.52 -13.33 22.18
C ARG A 49 -19.44 -12.33 21.83
N GLU A 50 -19.57 -11.75 20.65
CA GLU A 50 -18.80 -10.61 20.19
C GLU A 50 -19.21 -9.48 21.14
N GLU A 51 -18.50 -9.37 22.26
CA GLU A 51 -18.46 -8.16 23.06
C GLU A 51 -17.86 -7.10 22.16
N ALA A 52 -18.73 -6.49 21.35
CA ALA A 52 -18.49 -5.27 20.64
C ALA A 52 -18.08 -4.24 21.70
N SER A 53 -16.76 -4.09 21.86
CA SER A 53 -16.14 -3.05 22.68
C SER A 53 -16.73 -1.71 22.26
N SER A 54 -17.68 -1.22 23.07
CA SER A 54 -18.45 0.01 22.84
C SER A 54 -17.59 1.24 23.17
N ALA A 55 -16.41 1.32 22.57
CA ALA A 55 -15.68 2.57 22.49
C ALA A 55 -16.39 3.44 21.44
N PRO A 56 -16.59 4.74 21.70
CA PRO A 56 -17.19 5.63 20.71
C PRO A 56 -16.35 5.62 19.42
N ALA A 57 -17.04 5.57 18.27
CA ALA A 57 -16.41 5.69 16.96
C ALA A 57 -15.61 7.00 16.92
N VAL A 58 -14.34 6.93 16.50
CA VAL A 58 -13.50 8.11 16.34
C VAL A 58 -13.96 8.86 15.08
N ASP A 59 -14.30 10.14 15.20
CA ASP A 59 -14.48 10.99 14.02
C ASP A 59 -13.11 11.27 13.40
N VAL A 60 -12.76 10.46 12.41
CA VAL A 60 -11.49 10.55 11.70
C VAL A 60 -11.45 11.68 10.67
N THR A 61 -12.59 12.32 10.39
CA THR A 61 -12.69 13.48 9.49
C THR A 61 -12.48 14.80 10.22
N TRP A 62 -12.62 14.79 11.54
CA TRP A 62 -12.39 15.95 12.38
C TRP A 62 -10.91 16.21 12.62
N LEU A 63 -10.47 17.42 12.30
CA LEU A 63 -9.16 17.97 12.66
C LEU A 63 -9.31 18.87 13.89
N PRO A 64 -8.42 18.78 14.90
CA PRO A 64 -8.54 19.64 16.07
C PRO A 64 -8.33 21.11 15.70
N PRO A 65 -8.95 22.05 16.42
CA PRO A 65 -9.05 23.46 16.03
C PRO A 65 -7.72 24.22 15.99
N TYR A 66 -6.60 23.63 16.41
CA TYR A 66 -5.28 24.26 16.36
C TYR A 66 -4.38 23.68 15.25
N PHE A 67 -4.90 22.80 14.39
CA PHE A 67 -4.13 22.13 13.33
C PHE A 67 -4.41 22.77 11.96
N HIS A 68 -3.91 23.98 11.77
CA HIS A 68 -4.20 24.77 10.57
C HIS A 68 -3.10 24.68 9.51
N THR A 69 -1.84 24.53 9.93
CA THR A 69 -0.72 24.47 8.99
C THR A 69 -0.53 23.04 8.46
N PRO A 70 0.02 22.86 7.25
CA PRO A 70 0.44 21.55 6.77
C PRO A 70 1.33 20.78 7.74
N GLU A 71 2.22 21.48 8.44
CA GLU A 71 3.13 20.94 9.45
C GLU A 71 2.35 20.41 10.66
N ASP A 72 1.40 21.19 11.18
CA ASP A 72 0.54 20.74 12.26
C ASP A 72 -0.20 19.47 11.84
N ARG A 73 -0.83 19.47 10.65
CA ARG A 73 -1.57 18.29 10.15
C ARG A 73 -0.67 17.07 10.03
N ALA A 74 0.58 17.24 9.57
CA ALA A 74 1.54 16.14 9.51
C ALA A 74 1.80 15.55 10.90
N HIS A 75 2.08 16.40 11.90
CA HIS A 75 2.25 15.95 13.29
C HIS A 75 1.00 15.29 13.87
N TYR A 76 -0.19 15.81 13.57
CA TYR A 76 -1.45 15.21 13.97
C TYR A 76 -1.57 13.79 13.44
N TYR A 77 -1.43 13.58 12.12
CA TYR A 77 -1.59 12.26 11.53
C TYR A 77 -0.48 11.28 11.96
N ILE A 78 0.76 11.76 12.17
CA ILE A 78 1.83 10.94 12.78
C ILE A 78 1.42 10.44 14.17
N SER A 79 0.76 11.27 14.98
CA SER A 79 0.27 10.88 16.31
C SER A 79 -0.86 9.84 16.27
N ARG A 80 -1.51 9.67 15.11
CA ARG A 80 -2.63 8.74 14.89
C ARG A 80 -2.22 7.42 14.25
N LEU A 81 -0.99 7.27 13.76
CA LEU A 81 -0.55 6.07 13.02
C LEU A 81 -0.72 4.76 13.83
N SER A 82 -0.55 4.78 15.15
CA SER A 82 -0.75 3.59 15.98
C SER A 82 -2.20 3.38 16.43
N ASP A 83 -3.12 4.32 16.17
CA ASP A 83 -4.53 4.18 16.57
C ASP A 83 -5.30 3.35 15.54
N ARG A 84 -5.52 2.08 15.86
CA ARG A 84 -6.25 1.11 15.02
C ARG A 84 -7.70 1.50 14.74
N ARG A 85 -8.27 2.43 15.50
CA ARG A 85 -9.63 2.95 15.28
C ARG A 85 -9.64 4.16 14.33
N PHE A 86 -8.47 4.71 14.00
CA PHE A 86 -8.34 5.85 13.10
C PHE A 86 -8.42 5.43 11.62
N THR A 87 -9.46 4.67 11.30
CA THR A 87 -9.72 4.07 9.98
C THR A 87 -11.14 4.31 9.54
N GLN A 88 -11.41 4.28 8.24
CA GLN A 88 -12.76 4.23 7.68
C GLN A 88 -12.98 2.90 6.94
N THR A 89 -14.23 2.58 6.64
CA THR A 89 -14.58 1.46 5.77
C THR A 89 -15.26 1.99 4.51
N TYR A 90 -14.86 1.49 3.35
CA TYR A 90 -15.45 1.81 2.05
C TYR A 90 -15.72 0.53 1.25
N GLY A 91 -16.37 0.62 0.09
CA GLY A 91 -16.65 -0.56 -0.76
C GLY A 91 -17.96 -1.30 -0.45
N GLY A 92 -18.82 -0.74 0.40
CA GLY A 92 -20.14 -1.29 0.73
C GLY A 92 -20.06 -2.53 1.63
N VAL A 93 -21.23 -3.09 1.96
CA VAL A 93 -21.35 -4.24 2.88
C VAL A 93 -20.80 -5.53 2.27
N GLU A 94 -20.88 -5.66 0.94
CA GLU A 94 -20.42 -6.88 0.24
C GLU A 94 -18.89 -6.94 0.11
N HIS A 95 -18.22 -5.79 -0.01
CA HIS A 95 -16.77 -5.70 -0.22
C HIS A 95 -16.14 -4.62 0.65
N PRO A 96 -16.23 -4.74 1.99
CA PRO A 96 -15.67 -3.75 2.89
C PRO A 96 -14.14 -3.71 2.76
N ARG A 97 -13.60 -2.51 2.59
CA ARG A 97 -12.17 -2.23 2.53
C ARG A 97 -11.81 -1.18 3.57
N THR A 98 -10.67 -1.38 4.21
CA THR A 98 -10.15 -0.44 5.22
C THR A 98 -9.45 0.73 4.53
N TRP A 99 -9.80 1.94 4.93
CA TRP A 99 -9.11 3.17 4.59
C TRP A 99 -8.29 3.64 5.80
N TYR A 100 -6.96 3.61 5.68
CA TYR A 100 -6.06 3.98 6.76
C TYR A 100 -5.84 5.49 6.80
N THR A 101 -6.82 6.22 7.37
CA THR A 101 -6.92 7.68 7.27
C THR A 101 -5.61 8.42 7.55
N ALA A 102 -4.89 8.08 8.64
CA ALA A 102 -3.64 8.74 8.97
C ALA A 102 -2.55 8.55 7.90
N ALA A 103 -2.36 7.32 7.42
CA ALA A 103 -1.34 6.99 6.43
C ALA A 103 -1.65 7.62 5.07
N GLU A 104 -2.92 7.59 4.65
CA GLU A 104 -3.40 8.20 3.41
C GLU A 104 -3.17 9.72 3.41
N GLN A 105 -3.52 10.38 4.51
CA GLN A 105 -3.33 11.82 4.65
C GLN A 105 -1.85 12.21 4.70
N LEU A 106 -0.99 11.40 5.34
CA LEU A 106 0.46 11.60 5.30
C LEU A 106 1.03 11.39 3.89
N GLY A 107 0.52 10.42 3.14
CA GLY A 107 0.85 10.22 1.73
C GLY A 107 0.55 11.45 0.88
N GLN A 108 -0.62 12.07 1.09
CA GLN A 108 -1.02 13.30 0.39
C GLN A 108 -0.19 14.53 0.78
N LEU A 109 0.35 14.57 2.00
CA LEU A 109 1.24 15.65 2.44
C LEU A 109 2.64 15.54 1.81
N GLY A 110 2.99 14.40 1.21
CA GLY A 110 4.17 14.23 0.38
C GLY A 110 5.46 14.57 1.13
N GLU A 111 6.22 15.50 0.55
CA GLU A 111 7.54 15.94 1.02
C GLU A 111 7.59 16.25 2.54
N LEU A 112 6.55 16.89 3.07
CA LEU A 112 6.49 17.28 4.49
C LEU A 112 6.42 16.08 5.43
N ALA A 113 5.78 14.98 5.00
CA ALA A 113 5.57 13.81 5.84
C ALA A 113 6.79 12.88 5.88
N ILE A 114 7.60 12.85 4.83
CA ILE A 114 8.73 11.92 4.68
C ILE A 114 9.68 11.92 5.89
N PRO A 115 10.25 13.06 6.35
CA PRO A 115 11.16 13.04 7.49
C PRO A 115 10.47 12.59 8.80
N LEU A 116 9.19 12.93 8.99
CA LEU A 116 8.42 12.51 10.16
C LEU A 116 8.14 11.02 10.16
N LEU A 117 7.84 10.44 8.99
CA LEU A 117 7.64 9.02 8.80
C LEU A 117 8.94 8.23 9.03
N PHE A 118 10.09 8.73 8.53
CA PHE A 118 11.38 8.11 8.80
C PHE A 118 11.80 8.20 10.27
N ALA A 119 11.31 9.18 11.04
CA ALA A 119 11.49 9.18 12.49
C ALA A 119 10.73 8.03 13.20
N ARG A 120 9.74 7.42 12.53
CA ARG A 120 8.91 6.31 13.05
C ARG A 120 9.27 4.93 12.50
N ILE A 121 10.19 4.85 11.54
CA ILE A 121 10.51 3.61 10.80
C ILE A 121 11.07 2.47 11.68
N GLU A 122 11.55 2.78 12.90
CA GLU A 122 12.02 1.80 13.88
C GLU A 122 10.99 1.44 14.95
N THR A 123 9.71 1.75 14.74
CA THR A 123 8.66 1.29 15.64
C THR A 123 8.67 -0.24 15.76
N HIS A 124 8.35 -0.72 16.97
CA HIS A 124 8.21 -2.15 17.28
C HIS A 124 6.76 -2.62 17.11
N ASP A 125 5.80 -1.70 16.92
CA ASP A 125 4.42 -2.06 16.60
C ASP A 125 4.33 -2.45 15.12
N PRO A 126 4.02 -3.72 14.79
CA PRO A 126 3.94 -4.17 13.40
C PRO A 126 2.85 -3.46 12.60
N TYR A 127 1.78 -2.99 13.25
CA TYR A 127 0.72 -2.20 12.61
C TYR A 127 1.20 -0.78 12.28
N GLU A 128 1.85 -0.10 13.22
CA GLU A 128 2.43 1.21 12.95
C GLU A 128 3.49 1.12 11.85
N LEU A 129 4.36 0.09 11.87
CA LEU A 129 5.37 -0.10 10.82
C LEU A 129 4.73 -0.29 9.44
N MET A 130 3.67 -1.10 9.36
CA MET A 130 2.90 -1.29 8.13
C MET A 130 2.42 0.05 7.55
N LEU A 131 1.83 0.90 8.40
CA LEU A 131 1.31 2.20 7.99
C LEU A 131 2.40 3.22 7.68
N VAL A 132 3.53 3.19 8.38
CA VAL A 132 4.69 4.02 8.05
C VAL A 132 5.21 3.68 6.66
N LEU A 133 5.41 2.39 6.36
CA LEU A 133 5.87 1.93 5.04
C LEU A 133 4.88 2.29 3.93
N TYR A 134 3.60 2.09 4.19
CA TYR A 134 2.54 2.45 3.25
C TYR A 134 2.53 3.96 2.96
N ALA A 135 2.53 4.79 4.00
CA ALA A 135 2.55 6.25 3.86
C ALA A 135 3.82 6.75 3.16
N LEU A 136 4.99 6.14 3.43
CA LEU A 136 6.24 6.47 2.74
C LEU A 136 6.17 6.16 1.24
N GLN A 137 5.61 5.01 0.87
CA GLN A 137 5.42 4.66 -0.53
C GLN A 137 4.53 5.71 -1.23
N LEU A 138 3.41 6.10 -0.60
CA LEU A 138 2.53 7.16 -1.14
C LEU A 138 3.23 8.52 -1.22
N ALA A 139 3.84 8.97 -0.12
CA ALA A 139 4.48 10.28 -0.04
C ALA A 139 5.66 10.43 -1.02
N SER A 140 6.38 9.33 -1.29
CA SER A 140 7.47 9.33 -2.28
C SER A 140 7.02 9.56 -3.72
N GLN A 141 5.73 9.35 -4.01
CA GLN A 141 5.13 9.56 -5.34
C GLN A 141 4.62 11.00 -5.52
N ASP A 142 4.74 11.85 -4.50
CA ASP A 142 4.40 13.27 -4.61
C ASP A 142 5.18 13.91 -5.78
N PRO A 143 4.54 14.74 -6.62
CA PRO A 143 5.19 15.33 -7.79
C PRO A 143 6.46 16.15 -7.46
N ALA A 144 6.49 16.86 -6.33
CA ALA A 144 7.67 17.62 -5.93
C ALA A 144 8.79 16.68 -5.48
N VAL A 145 8.46 15.63 -4.73
CA VAL A 145 9.43 14.58 -4.36
C VAL A 145 10.00 13.91 -5.60
N MET A 146 9.15 13.48 -6.53
CA MET A 146 9.56 12.85 -7.79
C MET A 146 10.47 13.76 -8.63
N ALA A 147 10.17 15.06 -8.69
CA ALA A 147 11.03 16.02 -9.38
C ALA A 147 12.41 16.12 -8.70
N GLN A 148 12.46 16.10 -7.36
CA GLN A 148 13.70 16.18 -6.59
C GLN A 148 14.54 14.89 -6.64
N THR A 149 13.90 13.72 -6.73
CA THR A 149 14.58 12.41 -6.77
C THR A 149 14.89 11.94 -8.18
N GLY A 150 14.51 12.69 -9.22
CA GLY A 150 14.69 12.28 -10.62
C GLY A 150 13.78 11.12 -11.02
N GLY A 151 12.61 11.02 -10.38
CA GLY A 151 11.62 9.97 -10.59
C GLY A 151 11.83 8.70 -9.75
N ASP A 152 12.76 8.69 -8.79
CA ASP A 152 12.94 7.57 -7.87
C ASP A 152 11.90 7.62 -6.74
N ALA A 153 10.80 6.87 -6.90
CA ALA A 153 9.80 6.61 -5.86
C ALA A 153 10.21 5.40 -5.01
N LEU A 154 9.81 5.39 -3.73
CA LEU A 154 9.98 4.21 -2.89
C LEU A 154 9.09 3.08 -3.41
N LEU A 155 9.73 1.99 -3.83
CA LEU A 155 9.07 0.74 -4.16
C LEU A 155 9.23 -0.26 -3.02
N LEU A 156 8.10 -0.78 -2.53
CA LEU A 156 8.09 -1.90 -1.60
C LEU A 156 8.16 -3.21 -2.40
N GLY A 157 9.02 -4.13 -1.97
CA GLY A 157 9.32 -5.37 -2.69
C GLY A 157 8.25 -6.45 -2.51
N THR A 158 7.46 -6.34 -1.45
CA THR A 158 6.46 -7.35 -1.07
C THR A 158 5.18 -6.70 -0.57
N VAL A 159 4.12 -7.49 -0.47
CA VAL A 159 2.90 -7.11 0.27
C VAL A 159 3.24 -6.70 1.71
N LEU A 160 2.42 -5.82 2.29
CA LEU A 160 2.58 -5.32 3.64
C LEU A 160 1.92 -6.28 4.65
N THR A 161 2.72 -7.09 5.33
CA THR A 161 2.29 -7.98 6.42
C THR A 161 3.30 -7.91 7.57
N GLU A 162 2.91 -8.35 8.75
CA GLU A 162 3.83 -8.41 9.90
C GLU A 162 5.14 -9.17 9.58
N SER A 163 5.05 -10.28 8.85
CA SER A 163 6.20 -11.11 8.49
C SER A 163 7.10 -10.48 7.41
N THR A 164 6.58 -9.65 6.52
CA THR A 164 7.34 -9.07 5.40
C THR A 164 7.72 -7.61 5.61
N ASN A 165 7.12 -6.91 6.57
CA ASN A 165 7.41 -5.49 6.84
C ASN A 165 8.87 -5.24 7.19
N HIS A 166 9.58 -6.22 7.77
CA HIS A 166 11.01 -6.11 8.00
C HIS A 166 11.82 -5.95 6.71
N GLU A 167 11.49 -6.72 5.67
CA GLU A 167 12.12 -6.62 4.34
C GLU A 167 11.78 -5.29 3.66
N ASN A 168 10.50 -4.90 3.69
CA ASN A 168 10.07 -3.60 3.15
C ASN A 168 10.74 -2.41 3.86
N ARG A 169 11.06 -2.53 5.15
CA ARG A 169 11.86 -1.53 5.87
C ARG A 169 13.29 -1.42 5.33
N ILE A 170 13.92 -2.51 4.88
CA ILE A 170 15.24 -2.46 4.24
C ILE A 170 15.17 -1.62 2.96
N HIS A 171 14.13 -1.82 2.14
CA HIS A 171 13.91 -1.01 0.93
C HIS A 171 13.68 0.48 1.25
N ALA A 172 12.85 0.77 2.26
CA ALA A 172 12.61 2.13 2.72
C ALA A 172 13.90 2.81 3.20
N ARG A 173 14.75 2.12 3.98
CA ARG A 173 16.06 2.65 4.40
C ARG A 173 16.99 2.90 3.23
N ALA A 174 17.06 1.96 2.29
CA ALA A 174 17.93 2.12 1.13
C ALA A 174 17.52 3.34 0.30
N TRP A 175 16.22 3.60 0.15
CA TRP A 175 15.71 4.82 -0.49
C TRP A 175 16.06 6.07 0.33
N TRP A 176 15.88 6.04 1.66
CA TRP A 176 16.23 7.16 2.53
C TRP A 176 17.70 7.54 2.43
N GLU A 177 18.61 6.58 2.52
CA GLU A 177 20.05 6.86 2.47
C GLU A 177 20.47 7.52 1.15
N ARG A 178 19.80 7.21 0.03
CA ARG A 178 20.05 7.90 -1.25
C ARG A 178 19.57 9.35 -1.26
N HIS A 179 18.51 9.68 -0.53
CA HIS A 179 17.80 10.96 -0.71
C HIS A 179 17.75 11.89 0.50
N ARG A 180 18.02 11.41 1.72
CA ARG A 180 17.89 12.12 3.01
C ARG A 180 18.52 13.50 3.08
N HIS A 181 19.63 13.71 2.37
CA HIS A 181 20.33 14.99 2.30
C HIS A 181 19.47 16.15 1.76
N ARG A 182 18.33 15.86 1.12
CA ARG A 182 17.34 16.86 0.66
C ARG A 182 16.54 17.45 1.82
N TRP A 183 16.37 16.69 2.91
CA TRP A 183 15.62 17.09 4.11
C TRP A 183 16.51 17.41 5.31
N GLU A 184 17.83 17.28 5.16
CA GLU A 184 18.76 17.71 6.20
C GLU A 184 18.88 19.24 6.20
N PRO A 185 18.89 19.89 7.38
CA PRO A 185 19.12 21.32 7.45
C PRO A 185 20.46 21.63 6.78
N ARG A 186 20.45 22.48 5.75
CA ARG A 186 21.71 22.93 5.15
C ARG A 186 22.55 23.63 6.23
N PRO A 187 23.83 23.29 6.39
CA PRO A 187 24.69 24.04 7.30
C PRO A 187 24.79 25.48 6.79
N GLY A 188 24.28 26.46 7.56
CA GLY A 188 24.52 27.89 7.28
C GLY A 188 23.38 28.89 7.50
N HIS A 189 22.17 28.47 7.88
CA HIS A 189 21.09 29.42 8.19
C HIS A 189 20.50 29.15 9.59
N ARG A 190 20.93 29.96 10.55
CA ARG A 190 20.27 30.26 11.82
C ARG A 190 20.20 31.76 11.98
#